data_AF-A0A7Y0X4L8-F1
#
_entry.id   AF-A0A7Y0X4L8-F1
#
_cell.length_a   1.000
_cell.length_b   1.000
_cell.length_c   1.000
_cell.angle_alpha   90.00
_cell.angle_beta   90.00
_cell.angle_gamma   90.00
#
_symmetry.space_group_name_H-M   'P 1'
#
loop_
_entity.id
_entity.type
_entity.pdbx_description
1 polymer ?
#
loop_
_entity_poly.entity_id
_entity_poly.type
_entity_poly.pdbx_seq_one_letter_code
_entity_poly.pdbx_strand_id
1 'polypeptide(L)'
;VIVEDGPLTDALYETLNFWENKLPIIRVKLENNVGLGKALNQGLKFCNYDIIARMDTDDVCAPSRFEKQLSILNDSRIDICGSWVS
;
A
#
# COMPACT_ATOMS: atom_id res chain seq x y z
N VAL A 1 -3.21 4.09 1.98
CA VAL A 1 -2.12 5.10 1.91
C VAL A 1 -1.30 4.79 0.67
N ILE A 2 -1.02 5.78 -0.17
CA ILE A 2 -0.12 5.67 -1.32
C ILE A 2 0.99 6.69 -1.12
N VAL A 3 2.25 6.26 -1.25
CA VAL A 3 3.41 7.14 -1.14
C VAL A 3 3.97 7.41 -2.54
N GLU A 4 4.05 8.68 -2.92
CA GLU A 4 4.68 9.13 -4.15
C GLU A 4 6.15 9.42 -3.83
N ASP A 5 7.05 8.48 -4.17
CA ASP A 5 8.48 8.56 -3.87
C ASP A 5 9.24 9.45 -4.87
N GLY A 6 8.90 10.74 -4.86
CA GLY A 6 9.32 11.74 -5.83
C GLY A 6 8.21 12.14 -6.80
N PRO A 7 8.48 13.10 -7.70
CA PRO A 7 7.53 13.54 -8.73
C PRO A 7 7.14 12.38 -9.65
N LEU A 8 5.86 12.31 -10.00
CA LEU A 8 5.31 11.31 -10.91
C LEU A 8 5.03 11.92 -12.30
N THR A 9 4.67 11.07 -13.26
CA THR A 9 4.21 11.51 -14.57
C THR A 9 2.74 11.97 -14.51
N ASP A 10 2.34 12.80 -15.47
CA ASP A 10 0.96 13.29 -15.56
C ASP A 10 -0.07 12.15 -15.64
N ALA A 11 0.24 11.08 -16.39
CA ALA A 11 -0.62 9.90 -16.48
C ALA A 11 -0.83 9.20 -15.12
N LEU A 12 0.20 9.14 -14.28
CA LEU A 12 0.09 8.59 -12.93
C LEU A 12 -0.73 9.52 -12.03
N TYR A 13 -0.56 10.84 -12.17
CA TYR A 13 -1.39 11.81 -11.45
C TYR A 13 -2.87 11.72 -11.84
N GLU A 14 -3.19 11.60 -13.12
CA GLU A 14 -4.56 11.39 -13.61
C GLU A 14 -5.16 10.10 -13.04
N THR A 15 -4.40 9.01 -13.04
CA THR A 15 -4.81 7.73 -12.45
C THR A 15 -5.11 7.86 -10.96
N LEU A 16 -4.24 8.52 -10.21
CA LEU A 16 -4.45 8.76 -8.77
C LEU A 16 -5.68 9.62 -8.52
N ASN A 17 -5.85 10.72 -9.26
CA ASN A 17 -7.00 11.61 -9.13
C ASN A 17 -8.32 10.89 -9.44
N PHE A 18 -8.34 10.01 -10.44
CA PHE A 18 -9.52 9.21 -10.76
C PHE A 18 -9.96 8.31 -9.60
N TRP A 19 -9.02 7.63 -8.95
CA TRP A 19 -9.32 6.71 -7.84
C TRP A 19 -9.55 7.41 -6.51
N GLU A 20 -8.89 8.55 -6.27
CA GLU A 20 -9.09 9.38 -5.07
C GLU A 20 -10.55 9.87 -4.95
N ASN A 21 -11.24 10.08 -6.07
CA ASN A 21 -12.67 10.40 -6.10
C ASN A 21 -13.60 9.21 -5.77
N LYS A 22 -13.07 7.99 -5.70
CA LYS A 22 -13.86 6.75 -5.53
C LYS A 22 -13.53 5.98 -4.26
N LEU A 23 -12.33 6.18 -3.72
CA LEU A 23 -11.77 5.42 -2.62
C LEU A 23 -11.18 6.37 -1.59
N PRO A 24 -11.15 6.01 -0.29
CA PRO A 24 -10.56 6.82 0.77
C PRO A 24 -9.02 6.75 0.73
N ILE A 25 -8.42 7.24 -0.36
CA ILE A 25 -6.97 7.22 -0.57
C ILE A 25 -6.34 8.40 0.18
N ILE A 26 -5.31 8.10 0.97
CA ILE A 26 -4.42 9.11 1.55
C ILE A 26 -3.12 9.09 0.74
N ARG A 27 -2.77 10.23 0.13
CA ARG A 27 -1.55 10.39 -0.66
C ARG A 27 -0.47 11.10 0.16
N VAL A 28 0.72 10.50 0.22
CA VAL A 28 1.91 11.07 0.87
C VAL A 28 2.92 11.41 -0.21
N LYS A 29 3.12 12.69 -0.47
CA LYS A 29 3.98 13.16 -1.57
C LYS A 29 5.35 13.50 -1.04
N LEU A 30 6.40 12.87 -1.60
CA LEU A 30 7.78 13.19 -1.28
C LEU A 30 8.36 14.03 -2.42
N GLU A 31 9.11 15.08 -2.07
CA GLU A 31 9.69 16.00 -3.05
C GLU A 31 10.73 15.33 -3.95
N ASN A 32 11.42 14.32 -3.43
CA ASN A 32 12.50 13.62 -4.11
C ASN A 32 12.36 12.11 -3.87
N ASN A 33 12.91 11.31 -4.79
CA ASN A 33 13.03 9.87 -4.58
C ASN A 33 14.01 9.59 -3.42
N VAL A 34 13.50 8.99 -2.35
CA VAL A 34 14.27 8.63 -1.15
C VAL A 34 14.48 7.12 -1.03
N GLY A 35 13.86 6.33 -1.91
CA GLY A 35 13.92 4.89 -1.94
C GLY A 35 12.82 4.24 -1.09
N LEU A 36 12.44 3.02 -1.51
CA LEU A 36 11.28 2.28 -1.02
C LEU A 36 11.15 2.21 0.50
N GLY A 37 12.20 1.81 1.23
CA GLY A 37 12.14 1.67 2.68
C GLY A 37 11.85 3.00 3.40
N LYS A 38 12.45 4.09 2.94
CA LYS A 38 12.21 5.42 3.52
C LYS A 38 10.82 5.95 3.16
N ALA A 39 10.38 5.70 1.92
CA ALA A 39 9.05 6.07 1.46
C ALA A 39 7.96 5.33 2.27
N LEU A 40 8.09 4.01 2.44
CA LEU A 40 7.17 3.21 3.24
C LEU A 40 7.08 3.71 4.70
N ASN A 41 8.21 4.06 5.31
CA ASN A 41 8.23 4.63 6.66
C ASN A 41 7.46 5.95 6.77
N GLN A 42 7.42 6.77 5.72
CA GLN A 42 6.56 7.96 5.71
C GLN A 42 5.08 7.57 5.59
N GLY A 43 4.75 6.61 4.73
CA GLY A 43 3.39 6.09 4.58
C GLY A 43 2.82 5.48 5.86
N LEU A 44 3.63 4.73 6.62
CA LEU A 44 3.20 4.06 7.85
C LEU A 44 2.63 5.03 8.90
N LYS A 45 3.09 6.29 8.93
CA LYS A 45 2.59 7.32 9.85
C LYS A 45 1.13 7.70 9.63
N PHE A 46 0.57 7.34 8.47
CA PHE A 46 -0.80 7.64 8.07
C PHE A 46 -1.71 6.40 8.11
N CYS A 47 -1.17 5.25 8.52
CA CYS A 47 -1.95 4.05 8.72
C CYS A 47 -2.52 4.00 10.14
N ASN A 48 -3.81 3.75 10.28
CA ASN A 48 -4.53 3.88 11.56
C ASN A 48 -5.14 2.56 12.07
N TYR A 49 -4.75 1.43 11.49
CA TYR A 49 -5.30 0.11 11.83
C TYR A 49 -4.21 -0.81 12.37
N ASP A 50 -4.60 -1.82 13.14
CA ASP A 50 -3.68 -2.77 13.78
C ASP A 50 -2.90 -3.62 12.76
N ILE A 51 -3.54 -3.90 11.62
CA ILE A 51 -2.94 -4.70 10.54
C ILE A 51 -2.64 -3.78 9.36
N ILE A 52 -1.37 -3.80 8.93
CA ILE A 52 -0.92 -3.08 7.74
C ILE A 52 -0.70 -4.06 6.60
N ALA A 53 -1.48 -3.90 5.53
CA ALA A 53 -1.21 -4.57 4.26
C ALA A 53 -0.27 -3.71 3.41
N ARG A 54 0.91 -4.25 3.08
CA ARG A 54 1.83 -3.68 2.10
C ARG A 54 1.65 -4.39 0.75
N MET A 55 1.68 -3.63 -0.33
CA MET A 55 1.58 -4.14 -1.70
C MET A 55 2.37 -3.25 -2.65
N ASP A 56 3.06 -3.86 -3.62
CA ASP A 56 3.78 -3.12 -4.66
C ASP A 56 2.78 -2.72 -5.78
N THR A 57 3.05 -1.63 -6.49
CA THR A 57 2.07 -1.01 -7.40
C THR A 57 1.81 -1.82 -8.67
N ASP A 58 2.68 -2.76 -8.99
CA ASP A 58 2.63 -3.67 -10.13
C ASP A 58 2.08 -5.06 -9.79
N ASP A 59 1.73 -5.31 -8.52
CA ASP A 59 1.10 -6.57 -8.10
C ASP A 59 -0.39 -6.63 -8.46
N VAL A 60 -0.88 -7.83 -8.79
CA VAL A 60 -2.32 -8.13 -8.89
C VAL A 60 -2.82 -8.73 -7.58
N CYS A 61 -3.87 -8.13 -7.00
CA CYS A 61 -4.51 -8.66 -5.79
C CYS A 61 -5.64 -9.63 -6.14
N ALA A 62 -5.46 -10.93 -5.85
CA ALA A 62 -6.53 -11.91 -5.99
C ALA A 62 -7.68 -11.60 -5.01
N PRO A 63 -8.96 -11.80 -5.39
CA PRO A 63 -10.11 -11.41 -4.55
C PRO A 63 -10.13 -12.00 -3.14
N SER A 64 -9.54 -13.19 -2.93
CA SER A 64 -9.49 -13.87 -1.63
C SER A 64 -8.18 -13.67 -0.85
N ARG A 65 -7.25 -12.84 -1.33
CA ARG A 65 -5.91 -12.66 -0.72
C ARG A 65 -6.01 -12.22 0.74
N PHE A 66 -6.68 -11.09 1.00
CA PHE A 66 -6.76 -10.53 2.34
C PHE A 66 -7.57 -11.40 3.29
N GLU A 67 -8.66 -12.04 2.82
CA GLU A 67 -9.44 -12.98 3.63
C GLU A 67 -8.57 -14.11 4.20
N LYS A 68 -7.78 -14.76 3.34
CA LYS A 68 -6.88 -15.85 3.75
C LYS A 68 -5.77 -15.36 4.68
N GLN A 69 -5.19 -14.19 4.38
CA GLN A 69 -4.13 -13.60 5.20
C GLN A 69 -4.63 -13.21 6.60
N LEU A 70 -5.82 -12.62 6.69
CA LEU A 70 -6.44 -12.24 7.96
C LEU A 70 -6.81 -13.46 8.81
N SER A 71 -7.31 -14.55 8.21
CA SER A 71 -7.56 -15.79 8.95
C SER A 71 -6.31 -16.30 9.66
N ILE A 72 -5.16 -16.28 8.98
CA ILE A 72 -3.88 -16.72 9.55
C ILE A 72 -3.44 -15.78 10.69
N LEU A 73 -3.48 -14.47 10.46
CA LEU A 73 -3.08 -13.46 11.46
C LEU A 73 -3.96 -13.50 12.73
N ASN A 74 -5.22 -13.90 12.60
CA ASN A 74 -6.14 -14.02 13.74
C ASN A 74 -5.96 -15.33 14.53
N ASP A 75 -5.70 -16.45 13.85
CA ASP A 75 -5.64 -17.78 14.48
C ASP A 75 -4.28 -18.06 15.14
N SER A 76 -3.28 -17.22 14.88
CA SER A 76 -1.91 -17.46 15.33
C SER A 76 -1.22 -16.16 15.72
N ARG A 77 -0.32 -16.23 16.72
CA ARG A 77 0.52 -15.09 17.13
C ARG A 77 1.64 -14.90 16.11
N ILE A 78 1.28 -14.44 14.91
CA ILE A 78 2.19 -14.20 13.80
C ILE A 78 2.27 -12.71 13.54
N ASP A 79 3.49 -12.19 13.45
CA ASP A 79 3.72 -10.76 13.19
C ASP A 79 3.57 -10.39 11.70
N ILE A 80 3.87 -11.32 10.78
CA ILE A 80 3.86 -11.09 9.33
C ILE A 80 3.38 -12.33 8.58
N CYS A 81 2.47 -12.13 7.62
CA CYS A 81 2.09 -13.14 6.63
C CYS A 81 2.28 -12.61 5.21
N GLY A 82 2.60 -13.50 4.28
CA GLY A 82 2.81 -13.18 2.86
C GLY A 82 2.01 -14.11 1.96
N SER A 83 1.84 -13.71 0.70
CA SER A 83 1.32 -14.56 -0.37
C SER A 83 2.34 -14.57 -1.50
N TRP A 84 2.55 -15.73 -2.11
CA TRP A 84 3.40 -15.83 -3.27
C TRP A 84 2.64 -15.40 -4.53
N VAL A 85 3.33 -14.71 -5.42
CA VAL A 85 2.89 -14.43 -6.79
C VAL A 85 3.89 -15.10 -7.72
N SER A 86 3.39 -15.91 -8.67
CA SER A 86 4.13 -16.36 -9.85
C SER A 86 3.78 -15.52 -11.06
#